data_AF-A0A6G7YQ28-F1
#
_entry.id   AF-A0A6G7YQ28-F1
#
_cell.length_a   1.000
_cell.length_b   1.000
_cell.length_c   1.000
_cell.angle_alpha   90.00
_cell.angle_beta   90.00
_cell.angle_gamma   90.00
#
_symmetry.space_group_name_H-M   'P 1'
#
loop_
_entity.id
_entity.type
_entity.pdbx_description
1 polymer ?
#
loop_
_entity_poly.entity_id
_entity_poly.type
_entity_poly.pdbx_seq_one_letter_code
_entity_poly.pdbx_strand_id
1 'polypeptide(L)'
;MNKVTIAAVALGLGALAACSKSPEEAQADNIEANAEAAADNFEEAADNAATENEEDVLENTADQLREGGENLAEAVRDNAAE
;
A
#
# COMPACT_ATOMS: atom_id res chain seq x y z
N MET A 1 -5.15 -4.28 -21.56
CA MET A 1 -4.23 -3.29 -22.19
C MET A 1 -4.26 -2.00 -21.40
N ASN A 2 -3.42 -1.94 -20.37
CA ASN A 2 -2.66 -0.80 -19.88
C ASN A 2 -1.83 -1.37 -18.74
N LYS A 3 -0.60 -1.83 -19.02
CA LYS A 3 0.34 -2.30 -18.00
C LYS A 3 0.83 -1.08 -17.23
N VAL A 4 -0.03 -0.52 -16.39
CA VAL A 4 0.33 0.51 -15.45
C VAL A 4 0.45 -0.24 -14.13
N THR A 5 1.61 -0.85 -13.91
CA THR A 5 2.08 -1.19 -12.57
C THR A 5 2.17 0.16 -11.87
N ILE A 6 1.06 0.60 -11.26
CA ILE A 6 1.04 1.77 -10.40
C ILE A 6 1.71 1.27 -9.13
N ALA A 7 3.04 1.24 -9.16
CA ALA A 7 3.81 1.35 -7.94
C ALA A 7 3.45 2.72 -7.36
N ALA A 8 2.38 2.75 -6.57
CA ALA A 8 1.93 3.91 -5.83
C ALA A 8 2.98 4.12 -4.75
N VAL A 9 4.06 4.79 -5.13
CA VAL A 9 5.05 5.29 -4.20
C VAL A 9 4.37 6.45 -3.46
N ALA A 10 3.54 6.10 -2.48
CA ALA A 10 2.98 7.02 -1.49
C ALA A 10 4.14 7.44 -0.55
N LEU A 11 5.10 8.17 -1.10
CA LEU A 11 6.13 8.83 -0.31
C LEU A 11 5.47 10.02 0.40
N GLY A 12 4.97 9.71 1.59
CA GLY A 12 4.56 10.56 2.69
C GLY A 12 4.61 12.05 2.41
N LEU A 13 3.43 12.67 2.39
CA LEU A 13 3.26 14.10 2.59
C LEU A 13 3.82 14.59 3.95
N GLY A 14 4.22 13.69 4.86
CA GLY A 14 4.95 13.99 6.11
C GLY A 14 6.47 14.16 5.95
N ALA A 15 7.08 13.74 4.84
CA ALA A 15 8.53 13.68 4.69
C ALA A 15 9.24 15.06 4.69
N LEU A 16 8.50 16.17 4.59
CA LEU A 16 9.10 17.51 4.55
C LEU A 16 9.11 18.24 5.90
N ALA A 17 8.59 17.65 6.98
CA ALA A 17 8.66 18.22 8.33
C ALA A 17 9.63 17.46 9.25
N ALA A 18 10.90 17.37 8.85
CA ALA A 18 12.08 17.33 9.72
C ALA A 18 12.19 16.25 10.84
N CYS A 19 13.05 15.25 10.59
CA CYS A 19 14.04 14.70 11.54
C CYS A 19 13.60 14.03 12.86
N SER A 20 12.31 13.71 13.08
CA SER A 20 11.86 12.81 14.15
C SER A 20 10.51 12.23 13.78
N LYS A 21 10.47 11.15 12.99
CA LYS A 21 9.23 10.40 12.75
C LYS A 21 8.58 10.12 14.09
N SER A 22 7.36 10.59 14.28
CA SER A 22 6.62 10.30 15.50
C SER A 22 6.35 8.78 15.58
N PRO A 23 6.11 8.22 16.78
CA PRO A 23 5.71 6.81 16.91
C PRO A 23 4.52 6.44 16.00
N GLU A 24 3.61 7.38 15.78
CA GLU A 24 2.42 7.25 14.94
C GLU A 24 2.80 7.24 13.45
N GLU A 25 3.68 8.12 13.00
CA GLU A 25 4.15 8.10 11.61
C GLU A 25 4.95 6.82 11.30
N ALA A 26 5.78 6.35 12.25
CA ALA A 26 6.44 5.06 12.13
C ALA A 26 5.46 3.88 12.13
N GLN A 27 4.35 3.95 12.87
CA GLN A 27 3.31 2.93 12.86
C GLN A 27 2.55 2.92 11.53
N ALA A 28 2.15 4.08 11.03
CA ALA A 28 1.49 4.25 9.74
C ALA A 28 2.36 3.71 8.59
N ASP A 29 3.64 4.07 8.56
CA ASP A 29 4.58 3.57 7.55
C ASP A 29 4.74 2.04 7.61
N ASN A 30 4.75 1.45 8.81
CA ASN A 30 4.80 0.00 8.95
C ASN A 30 3.51 -0.66 8.44
N ILE A 31 2.34 -0.04 8.63
CA ILE A 31 1.08 -0.55 8.11
C ILE A 31 1.10 -0.56 6.58
N GLU A 32 1.46 0.57 5.97
CA GLU A 32 1.61 0.68 4.50
C GLU A 32 2.61 -0.33 3.96
N ALA A 33 3.80 -0.43 4.58
CA ALA A 33 4.83 -1.36 4.11
C ALA A 33 4.41 -2.84 4.21
N ASN A 34 3.64 -3.21 5.24
CA ASN A 34 3.11 -4.57 5.35
C ASN A 34 1.99 -4.84 4.33
N ALA A 35 1.12 -3.86 4.09
CA ALA A 35 0.07 -3.96 3.09
C ALA A 35 0.66 -4.06 1.68
N GLU A 36 1.66 -3.24 1.36
CA GLU A 36 2.40 -3.27 0.10
C GLU A 36 3.09 -4.63 -0.09
N ALA A 37 3.83 -5.09 0.91
CA ALA A 37 4.50 -6.40 0.83
C ALA A 37 3.52 -7.55 0.64
N ALA A 38 2.31 -7.47 1.22
CA ALA A 38 1.27 -8.45 0.99
C ALA A 38 0.71 -8.35 -0.43
N ALA A 39 0.40 -7.14 -0.90
CA ALA A 39 -0.10 -6.86 -2.25
C ALA A 39 0.89 -7.31 -3.33
N ASP A 40 2.19 -7.06 -3.16
CA ASP A 40 3.25 -7.49 -4.07
C ASP A 40 3.27 -9.01 -4.29
N ASN A 41 2.95 -9.81 -3.25
CA ASN A 41 2.85 -11.26 -3.42
C ASN A 41 1.66 -11.66 -4.30
N PHE A 42 0.56 -10.91 -4.26
CA PHE A 42 -0.60 -11.16 -5.13
C PHE A 42 -0.32 -10.69 -6.56
N GLU A 43 0.40 -9.59 -6.74
CA GLU A 43 0.84 -9.15 -8.07
C GLU A 43 1.84 -10.12 -8.70
N GLU A 44 2.81 -10.63 -7.93
CA GLU A 44 3.73 -11.65 -8.43
C GLU A 44 2.97 -12.94 -8.80
N ALA A 45 1.93 -13.30 -8.05
CA ALA A 45 1.04 -14.40 -8.42
C ALA A 45 0.23 -14.09 -9.69
N ALA A 46 -0.26 -12.85 -9.85
CA ALA A 46 -0.99 -12.40 -11.02
C ALA A 46 -0.12 -12.46 -12.29
N ASP A 47 1.14 -12.02 -12.20
CA ASP A 47 2.13 -12.12 -13.28
C ASP A 47 2.37 -13.56 -13.76
N ASN A 48 2.12 -14.54 -12.89
CA ASN A 48 2.25 -15.97 -13.19
C ASN A 48 0.91 -16.67 -13.47
N ALA A 49 -0.22 -15.94 -13.47
CA ALA A 49 -1.55 -16.51 -13.64
C ALA A 49 -1.72 -17.15 -15.04
N ALA A 50 -2.50 -18.23 -15.11
CA ALA A 50 -2.70 -18.96 -16.37
C ALA A 50 -3.77 -18.30 -17.27
N THR A 51 -4.60 -17.41 -16.71
CA THR A 51 -5.72 -16.77 -17.39
C THR A 51 -5.89 -15.33 -16.94
N GLU A 52 -6.39 -14.46 -17.83
CA GLU A 52 -6.67 -13.05 -17.53
C GLU A 52 -7.66 -12.90 -16.35
N ASN A 53 -8.65 -13.78 -16.22
CA ASN A 53 -9.60 -13.70 -15.11
C ASN A 53 -8.95 -14.03 -13.75
N GLU A 54 -7.90 -14.86 -13.74
CA GLU A 54 -7.16 -15.18 -12.52
C GLU A 54 -6.20 -14.03 -12.16
N GLU A 55 -5.52 -13.46 -13.16
CA GLU A 55 -4.74 -12.21 -13.05
C GLU A 55 -5.60 -11.09 -12.45
N ASP A 56 -6.76 -10.80 -13.04
CA ASP A 56 -7.69 -9.75 -12.58
C ASP A 56 -8.10 -9.95 -11.11
N VAL A 57 -8.40 -11.18 -10.68
CA VAL A 57 -8.82 -11.44 -9.29
C VAL A 57 -7.67 -11.19 -8.31
N LEU A 58 -6.45 -11.56 -8.68
CA LEU A 58 -5.26 -11.37 -7.87
C LEU A 58 -4.88 -9.90 -7.79
N GLU A 59 -4.88 -9.17 -8.91
CA GLU A 59 -4.66 -7.72 -8.95
C GLU A 59 -5.71 -6.96 -8.12
N ASN A 60 -7.00 -7.28 -8.28
CA ASN A 60 -8.06 -6.67 -7.46
C ASN A 60 -7.90 -6.96 -5.96
N THR A 61 -7.26 -8.08 -5.60
CA THR A 61 -6.96 -8.40 -4.19
C THR A 61 -5.78 -7.58 -3.69
N ALA A 62 -4.74 -7.41 -4.51
CA ALA A 62 -3.60 -6.55 -4.21
C ALA A 62 -4.05 -5.10 -3.99
N ASP A 63 -4.90 -4.57 -4.87
CA ASP A 63 -5.45 -3.21 -4.77
C ASP A 63 -6.22 -3.00 -3.47
N GLN A 64 -7.10 -3.95 -3.11
CA GLN A 64 -7.86 -3.88 -1.85
C GLN A 64 -6.95 -3.90 -0.61
N LEU A 65 -5.83 -4.63 -0.66
CA LEU A 65 -4.86 -4.66 0.43
C LEU A 65 -4.15 -3.31 0.57
N ARG A 66 -3.69 -2.72 -0.54
CA ARG A 66 -3.07 -1.40 -0.53
C ARG A 66 -4.03 -0.34 -0.01
N GLU A 67 -5.23 -0.28 -0.57
CA GLU A 67 -6.25 0.71 -0.20
C GLU A 67 -6.65 0.54 1.28
N GLY A 68 -6.79 -0.70 1.78
CA GLY A 68 -7.03 -0.96 3.20
C GLY A 68 -5.86 -0.54 4.11
N GLY A 69 -4.63 -0.75 3.67
CA GLY A 69 -3.42 -0.33 4.37
C GLY A 69 -3.27 1.20 4.44
N GLU A 70 -3.48 1.89 3.32
CA GLU A 70 -3.47 3.35 3.22
C GLU A 70 -4.54 3.97 4.13
N ASN A 71 -5.78 3.48 4.08
CA ASN A 71 -6.87 3.96 4.95
C ASN A 71 -6.54 3.80 6.44
N LEU A 72 -5.91 2.68 6.83
CA LEU A 72 -5.54 2.44 8.21
C LEU A 72 -4.34 3.32 8.64
N ALA A 73 -3.36 3.51 7.76
CA ALA A 73 -2.22 4.38 8.00
C ALA A 73 -2.65 5.85 8.10
N GLU A 74 -3.56 6.31 7.25
CA GLU A 74 -4.19 7.63 7.34
C GLU A 74 -4.93 7.81 8.66
N ALA A 75 -5.74 6.83 9.08
CA ALA A 75 -6.41 6.89 10.38
C ALA A 75 -5.41 7.03 11.55
N VAL A 76 -4.26 6.34 11.50
CA VAL A 76 -3.21 6.49 12.52
C VAL A 76 -2.59 7.90 12.50
N ARG A 77 -2.32 8.45 11.31
CA ARG A 77 -1.78 9.81 11.14
C ARG A 77 -2.77 10.87 11.64
N ASP A 78 -4.05 10.72 11.31
CA ASP A 78 -5.11 11.63 11.72
C ASP A 78 -5.31 11.63 13.24
N ASN A 79 -5.30 10.45 13.87
CA ASN A 79 -5.35 10.36 15.33
C ASN A 79 -4.14 11.01 16.02
N ALA A 80 -3.00 11.12 15.34
CA ALA A 80 -1.81 11.81 15.86
C ALA A 80 -1.89 13.34 15.75
N ALA A 81 -2.79 13.85 14.90
CA ALA A 81 -2.98 15.27 14.65
C ALA A 81 -4.05 15.94 15.55
N GLU A 82 -4.79 15.16 16.35
CA GLU A 82 -5.80 15.63 17.32
C GLU A 82 -5.24 15.91 18.73
#